data_AF-A0A661Y611-F1
#
_entry.id   AF-A0A661Y611-F1
#
_cell.length_a   1.000
_cell.length_b   1.000
_cell.length_c   1.000
_cell.angle_alpha   90.00
_cell.angle_beta   90.00
_cell.angle_gamma   90.00
#
_symmetry.space_group_name_H-M   'P 1'
#
loop_
_entity.id
_entity.type
_entity.pdbx_description
1 polymer ?
#
loop_
_entity_poly.entity_id
_entity_poly.type
_entity_poly.pdbx_seq_one_letter_code
_entity_poly.pdbx_strand_id
1 'polypeptide(L)'
;MASDQPRVEAQIMLAPWLYGFIPTNRKNIAPTTIKNSLSALKKGEIVGIFPEGAATEQTIRPAKNGAAYLAMRTGAQILPMSIIGMDNIWDNWFKGIRPKIQINIGKTFLPAKLPKVRFEKNETIKISGEEIMCRIAALMPEEYHGIYTGDERIKNFRLKLPSKN
;
A
#
# COMPACT_ATOMS: atom_id res chain seq x y z
N MET A 1 29.07 13.52 -3.33
CA MET A 1 28.64 14.75 -2.62
C MET A 1 27.15 14.92 -2.81
N ALA A 2 26.36 14.63 -1.78
CA ALA A 2 25.00 15.13 -1.54
C ALA A 2 24.62 14.70 -0.13
N SER A 3 25.13 15.48 0.82
CA SER A 3 24.76 15.48 2.24
C SER A 3 23.31 15.94 2.37
N ASP A 4 22.38 15.03 2.64
CA ASP A 4 21.30 15.26 3.59
C ASP A 4 20.50 13.95 3.78
N GLN A 5 20.98 13.11 4.68
CA GLN A 5 20.16 12.08 5.30
C GLN A 5 20.22 12.34 6.80
N PRO A 6 19.08 12.57 7.49
CA PRO A 6 19.10 12.61 8.94
C PRO A 6 19.63 11.26 9.42
N ARG A 7 20.61 11.33 10.33
CA ARG A 7 21.34 10.19 10.90
C ARG A 7 20.34 9.17 11.44
N VAL A 8 20.06 8.13 10.65
CA VAL A 8 19.12 7.08 11.02
C VAL A 8 19.79 6.29 12.13
N GLU A 9 19.20 6.29 13.33
CA GLU A 9 19.79 5.60 14.49
C GLU A 9 20.02 4.13 14.18
N ALA A 10 21.16 3.58 14.62
CA ALA A 10 21.62 2.22 14.29
C ALA A 10 20.58 1.12 14.61
N GLN A 11 19.66 1.40 15.52
CA GLN A 11 18.56 0.53 15.93
C GLN A 11 17.49 0.36 14.82
N ILE A 12 17.32 1.37 13.95
CA ILE A 12 16.40 1.36 12.81
C ILE A 12 17.01 0.63 11.61
N MET A 13 18.33 0.38 11.58
CA MET A 13 19.00 -0.32 10.46
C MET A 13 18.85 -1.85 10.46
N LEU A 14 18.54 -2.45 11.61
CA LEU A 14 18.39 -3.92 11.73
C LEU A 14 17.20 -4.46 10.92
N ALA A 15 16.06 -3.78 10.94
CA ALA A 15 14.86 -4.20 10.20
C ALA A 15 15.03 -4.09 8.66
N PRO A 16 15.59 -3.00 8.10
CA PRO A 16 15.95 -2.89 6.68
C PRO A 16 16.87 -4.00 6.16
N TRP A 17 17.82 -4.43 6.97
CA TRP A 17 18.79 -5.46 6.60
C TRP A 17 18.19 -6.87 6.64
N LEU A 18 17.28 -7.13 7.58
CA LEU A 18 16.60 -8.44 7.72
C LEU A 18 15.46 -8.64 6.69
N TYR A 19 14.77 -7.58 6.29
CA TYR A 19 13.54 -7.66 5.48
C TYR A 19 13.67 -7.21 4.02
N GLY A 20 14.84 -6.71 3.61
CA GLY A 20 15.05 -6.16 2.27
C GLY A 20 14.45 -4.75 2.13
N PHE A 21 15.30 -3.74 2.18
CA PHE A 21 14.89 -2.34 2.06
C PHE A 21 15.16 -1.80 0.67
N ILE A 22 14.10 -1.39 -0.03
CA ILE A 22 14.23 -0.57 -1.24
C ILE A 22 14.20 0.89 -0.78
N PRO A 23 15.33 1.61 -0.75
CA PRO A 23 15.32 3.03 -0.41
C PRO A 23 14.47 3.78 -1.44
N THR A 24 13.44 4.48 -0.94
CA THR A 24 12.51 5.23 -1.77
C THR A 24 12.53 6.69 -1.35
N ASN A 25 12.93 7.57 -2.27
CA ASN A 25 12.76 9.00 -2.06
C ASN A 25 11.30 9.36 -2.40
N ARG A 26 10.56 9.80 -1.38
CA ARG A 26 9.12 10.06 -1.45
C ARG A 26 8.76 11.30 -2.26
N LYS A 27 9.67 12.28 -2.37
CA LYS A 27 9.48 13.52 -3.15
C LYS A 27 9.75 13.29 -4.64
N ASN A 28 10.80 12.51 -4.94
CA ASN A 28 11.18 12.12 -6.29
C ASN A 28 11.38 10.62 -6.32
N ILE A 29 10.37 9.86 -6.74
CA ILE A 29 10.50 8.40 -6.92
C ILE A 29 11.60 8.19 -7.95
N ALA A 30 12.76 7.72 -7.48
CA ALA A 30 13.88 7.49 -8.35
C ALA A 30 13.53 6.36 -9.34
N PRO A 31 13.89 6.48 -10.62
CA PRO A 31 13.71 5.39 -11.58
C PRO A 31 14.33 4.06 -11.10
N THR A 32 15.36 4.14 -10.26
CA THR A 32 16.02 3.00 -9.62
C THR A 32 15.10 2.25 -8.65
N THR A 33 14.26 2.93 -7.88
CA THR A 33 13.27 2.30 -6.99
C THR A 33 12.30 1.43 -7.79
N ILE A 34 11.72 1.97 -8.87
CA ILE A 34 10.78 1.24 -9.72
C ILE A 34 11.48 0.04 -10.36
N LYS A 35 12.71 0.22 -10.86
CA LYS A 35 13.50 -0.85 -11.47
C LYS A 35 13.78 -1.98 -10.47
N ASN A 36 14.13 -1.63 -9.23
CA ASN A 36 14.41 -2.61 -8.17
C ASN A 36 13.15 -3.38 -7.79
N SER A 37 12.01 -2.70 -7.59
CA SER A 37 10.72 -3.36 -7.31
C SER A 37 10.30 -4.28 -8.46
N LEU A 38 10.46 -3.85 -9.71
CA LEU A 38 10.19 -4.72 -10.88
C LEU A 38 11.10 -5.95 -10.90
N SER A 39 12.39 -5.78 -10.55
CA SER A 39 13.33 -6.90 -10.51
C SER A 39 12.98 -7.89 -9.39
N ALA A 40 12.61 -7.40 -8.21
CA ALA A 40 12.20 -8.22 -7.07
C ALA A 40 10.96 -9.06 -7.43
N LEU A 41 9.92 -8.41 -7.95
CA LEU A 41 8.68 -9.09 -8.36
C LEU A 41 8.94 -10.15 -9.45
N LYS A 42 9.84 -9.89 -10.41
CA LYS A 42 10.22 -10.87 -11.43
C LYS A 42 10.99 -12.08 -10.88
N LYS A 43 11.67 -11.93 -9.74
CA LYS A 43 12.37 -13.01 -9.04
C LYS A 43 11.42 -13.81 -8.13
N GLY A 44 10.14 -13.45 -8.07
CA GLY A 44 9.17 -14.07 -7.16
C GLY A 44 9.25 -13.55 -5.73
N GLU A 45 9.93 -12.44 -5.49
CA GLU A 45 10.00 -11.79 -4.17
C GLU A 45 8.73 -10.98 -3.88
N ILE A 46 8.48 -10.72 -2.59
CA ILE A 46 7.33 -9.94 -2.12
C ILE A 46 7.72 -8.47 -2.01
N VAL A 47 6.86 -7.58 -2.51
CA VAL A 47 7.04 -6.12 -2.39
C VAL A 47 5.84 -5.52 -1.66
N GLY A 48 6.08 -4.96 -0.47
CA GLY A 48 5.08 -4.19 0.29
C GLY A 48 5.02 -2.75 -0.21
N ILE A 49 3.81 -2.26 -0.49
CA ILE A 49 3.58 -0.89 -1.01
C ILE A 49 2.39 -0.26 -0.29
N PHE A 50 2.56 0.96 0.18
CA PHE A 50 1.45 1.83 0.57
C PHE A 50 0.94 2.57 -0.68
N PRO A 51 -0.24 2.22 -1.21
CA PRO A 51 -0.72 2.78 -2.48
C PRO A 51 -0.98 4.29 -2.42
N GLU A 52 -1.30 4.85 -1.26
CA GLU A 52 -1.38 6.30 -1.01
C GLU A 52 -0.01 7.01 -0.93
N GLY A 53 1.07 6.25 -0.72
CA GLY A 53 2.44 6.72 -0.63
C GLY A 53 2.86 7.38 0.68
N ALA A 54 1.93 7.64 1.61
CA ALA A 54 2.22 8.09 2.97
C ALA A 54 1.06 7.78 3.92
N ALA A 55 1.37 7.16 5.06
CA ALA A 55 0.42 6.92 6.16
C ALA A 55 0.50 8.07 7.17
N THR A 56 0.01 9.26 6.78
CA THR A 56 0.07 10.49 7.60
C THR A 56 -1.29 10.95 8.10
N GLU A 57 -2.37 10.41 7.55
CA GLU A 57 -3.74 10.76 7.88
C GLU A 57 -4.46 9.51 8.36
N GLN A 58 -5.50 9.70 9.17
CA GLN A 58 -6.32 8.60 9.67
C GLN A 58 -7.17 7.98 8.56
N THR A 59 -7.54 8.75 7.54
CA THR A 59 -8.39 8.27 6.44
C THR A 59 -7.59 7.96 5.19
N ILE A 60 -8.13 7.05 4.37
CA ILE A 60 -7.51 6.63 3.11
C ILE A 60 -7.49 7.79 2.11
N ARG A 61 -6.35 7.95 1.44
CA ARG A 61 -6.11 8.99 0.41
C ARG A 61 -6.16 8.44 -1.01
N PRO A 62 -6.24 9.30 -2.05
CA PRO A 62 -6.19 8.84 -3.44
C PRO A 62 -4.98 7.96 -3.74
N ALA A 63 -5.21 6.91 -4.52
CA ALA A 63 -4.16 6.00 -4.95
C ALA A 63 -3.09 6.73 -5.80
N LYS A 64 -1.82 6.44 -5.53
CA LYS A 64 -0.73 6.72 -6.46
C LYS A 64 -0.59 5.58 -7.46
N ASN A 65 -0.09 5.91 -8.65
CA ASN A 65 0.02 4.98 -9.77
C ASN A 65 1.02 3.82 -9.57
N GLY A 66 1.92 3.90 -8.58
CA GLY A 66 3.06 2.99 -8.45
C GLY A 66 2.68 1.53 -8.24
N ALA A 67 1.76 1.26 -7.30
CA ALA A 67 1.33 -0.10 -6.98
C ALA A 67 0.66 -0.78 -8.19
N ALA A 68 -0.32 -0.10 -8.79
CA ALA A 68 -1.01 -0.58 -9.98
C ALA A 68 -0.03 -0.78 -11.15
N TYR A 69 0.85 0.18 -11.41
CA TYR A 69 1.85 0.06 -12.48
C TYR A 69 2.75 -1.17 -12.32
N LEU A 70 3.29 -1.40 -11.12
CA LEU A 70 4.18 -2.53 -10.84
C LEU A 70 3.45 -3.87 -11.03
N ALA A 71 2.23 -3.99 -10.48
CA ALA A 71 1.43 -5.20 -10.60
C ALA A 71 1.09 -5.48 -12.07
N MET A 72 0.54 -4.51 -12.80
CA MET A 72 0.15 -4.74 -14.19
C MET A 72 1.35 -4.97 -15.13
N ARG A 73 2.53 -4.42 -14.81
CA ARG A 73 3.76 -4.61 -15.61
C ARG A 73 4.40 -5.98 -15.39
N THR A 74 4.21 -6.57 -14.21
CA THR A 74 4.82 -7.85 -13.83
C THR A 74 3.84 -9.02 -13.91
N GLY A 75 2.53 -8.76 -13.88
CA GLY A 75 1.50 -9.77 -13.70
C GLY A 75 1.42 -10.29 -12.26
N ALA A 76 2.07 -9.63 -11.30
CA ALA A 76 2.07 -10.06 -9.91
C ALA A 76 0.67 -9.95 -9.29
N GLN A 77 0.30 -10.93 -8.47
CA GLN A 77 -0.92 -10.88 -7.67
C GLN A 77 -0.82 -9.79 -6.61
N ILE A 78 -1.93 -9.11 -6.37
CA ILE A 78 -2.06 -8.08 -5.34
C ILE A 78 -2.80 -8.68 -4.15
N LEU A 79 -2.21 -8.56 -2.96
CA LEU A 79 -2.86 -8.90 -1.68
C LEU A 79 -3.23 -7.60 -0.94
N PRO A 80 -4.52 -7.21 -0.90
CA PRO A 80 -4.93 -6.03 -0.15
C PRO A 80 -4.85 -6.30 1.36
N MET A 81 -4.31 -5.34 2.11
CA MET A 81 -4.20 -5.38 3.56
C MET A 81 -4.56 -4.02 4.16
N SER A 82 -5.18 -4.04 5.33
CA SER A 82 -5.41 -2.83 6.14
C SER A 82 -4.82 -2.99 7.53
N ILE A 83 -4.29 -1.91 8.08
CA ILE A 83 -3.73 -1.86 9.43
C ILE A 83 -4.49 -0.77 10.19
N ILE A 84 -5.15 -1.14 11.28
CA ILE A 84 -5.98 -0.26 12.11
C ILE A 84 -5.42 -0.22 13.53
N GLY A 85 -5.60 0.91 14.21
CA GLY A 85 -5.19 1.09 15.61
C GLY A 85 -3.79 1.69 15.79
N MET A 86 -3.24 2.31 14.73
CA MET A 86 -1.99 3.06 14.82
C MET A 86 -2.15 4.50 15.32
N ASP A 87 -3.39 5.01 15.37
CA ASP A 87 -3.69 6.42 15.59
C ASP A 87 -3.26 6.93 16.97
N ASN A 88 -3.34 6.07 18.00
CA ASN A 88 -3.10 6.44 19.40
C ASN A 88 -1.92 5.69 20.03
N ILE A 89 -0.96 5.20 19.23
CA ILE A 89 0.16 4.40 19.77
C ILE A 89 0.95 5.19 20.82
N TRP A 90 1.32 6.44 20.51
CA TRP A 90 2.12 7.27 21.42
C TRP A 90 1.36 7.59 22.71
N ASP A 91 0.11 8.05 22.61
CA ASP A 91 -0.72 8.38 23.77
C ASP A 91 -0.99 7.16 24.67
N ASN A 92 -1.25 6.00 24.07
CA ASN A 92 -1.45 4.76 24.82
C ASN A 92 -0.15 4.30 25.50
N TRP A 93 1.00 4.45 24.82
CA TRP A 93 2.30 4.11 25.37
C TRP A 93 2.64 4.97 26.60
N PHE A 94 2.40 6.29 26.55
CA PHE A 94 2.60 7.18 27.69
C PHE A 94 1.63 6.91 28.86
N LYS A 95 0.47 6.30 28.59
CA LYS A 95 -0.52 5.90 29.60
C LYS A 95 -0.31 4.45 30.10
N GLY A 96 0.72 3.75 29.64
CA GLY A 96 0.97 2.34 29.99
C GLY A 96 -0.06 1.36 29.41
N ILE A 97 -0.88 1.80 28.44
CA ILE A 97 -1.90 0.99 27.79
C ILE A 97 -1.27 0.30 26.58
N ARG A 98 -1.37 -1.03 26.52
CA ARG A 98 -0.88 -1.80 25.38
C ARG A 98 -1.70 -1.46 24.12
N PRO A 99 -1.09 -0.92 23.04
CA PRO A 99 -1.82 -0.58 21.83
C PRO A 99 -2.36 -1.87 21.18
N LYS A 100 -3.62 -1.81 20.70
CA LYS A 100 -4.25 -2.87 19.94
C LYS A 100 -4.11 -2.55 18.45
N ILE A 101 -3.32 -3.36 17.74
CA ILE A 101 -3.15 -3.25 16.28
C ILE A 101 -3.95 -4.39 15.64
N GLN A 102 -4.83 -4.05 14.71
CA GLN A 102 -5.59 -5.01 13.93
C GLN A 102 -5.11 -4.99 12.48
N ILE A 103 -4.71 -6.16 11.98
CA ILE A 103 -4.34 -6.36 10.57
C ILE A 103 -5.44 -7.19 9.93
N ASN A 104 -6.11 -6.63 8.92
CA ASN A 104 -7.07 -7.37 8.10
C ASN A 104 -6.43 -7.67 6.75
N ILE A 105 -6.54 -8.92 6.32
CA ILE A 105 -5.99 -9.41 5.06
C ILE A 105 -7.17 -9.75 4.14
N GLY A 106 -7.18 -9.19 2.94
CA GLY A 106 -8.22 -9.44 1.95
C GLY A 106 -7.88 -10.56 0.98
N LYS A 107 -8.76 -10.74 -0.01
CA LYS A 107 -8.57 -11.74 -1.07
C LYS A 107 -7.61 -11.26 -2.14
N THR A 108 -6.67 -12.12 -2.55
CA THR A 108 -5.76 -11.85 -3.66
C THR A 108 -6.50 -11.66 -4.98
N PHE A 109 -5.93 -10.85 -5.87
CA PHE A 109 -6.44 -10.67 -7.22
C PHE A 109 -5.33 -10.35 -8.22
N LEU A 110 -5.62 -10.57 -9.49
CA LEU A 110 -4.73 -10.21 -10.58
C LEU A 110 -5.06 -8.80 -11.09
N PRO A 111 -4.02 -8.01 -11.44
CA PRO A 111 -4.22 -6.71 -12.05
C PRO A 111 -4.74 -6.85 -13.49
N ALA A 112 -5.39 -5.80 -13.99
CA ALA A 112 -5.78 -5.71 -15.39
C ALA A 112 -4.53 -5.69 -16.32
N LYS A 113 -4.71 -6.11 -17.58
CA LYS A 113 -3.63 -6.05 -18.58
C LYS A 113 -3.36 -4.60 -18.98
N LEU A 114 -2.08 -4.23 -19.10
CA LEU A 114 -1.72 -2.90 -19.63
C LEU A 114 -2.05 -2.81 -21.12
N PRO A 115 -2.85 -1.83 -21.56
CA PRO A 115 -3.08 -1.59 -22.99
C PRO A 115 -1.80 -1.08 -23.67
N LYS A 116 -1.73 -1.25 -25.00
CA LYS A 116 -0.58 -0.82 -25.81
C LYS A 116 -0.56 0.69 -26.03
N VAL A 117 -1.72 1.34 -26.03
CA VAL A 117 -1.88 2.78 -26.27
C VAL A 117 -1.55 3.57 -24.99
N ARG A 118 -0.74 4.63 -25.12
CA ARG A 118 -0.20 5.39 -23.97
C ARG A 118 -1.28 6.13 -23.18
N PHE A 119 -2.31 6.67 -23.85
CA PHE A 119 -3.41 7.38 -23.18
C PHE A 119 -4.21 6.42 -22.30
N GLU A 120 -4.73 5.34 -22.90
CA GLU A 120 -5.46 4.27 -22.22
C GLU A 120 -4.65 3.66 -21.08
N LYS A 121 -3.32 3.58 -21.23
CA LYS A 121 -2.44 3.05 -20.19
C LYS A 121 -2.53 3.86 -18.90
N ASN A 122 -2.48 5.19 -18.98
CA ASN A 122 -2.51 6.03 -17.79
C ASN A 122 -3.87 5.95 -17.07
N GLU A 123 -4.96 5.88 -17.83
CA GLU A 123 -6.31 5.73 -17.27
C GLU A 123 -6.49 4.35 -16.63
N THR A 124 -6.07 3.28 -17.31
CA THR A 124 -6.19 1.91 -16.78
C THR A 124 -5.39 1.75 -15.48
N ILE A 125 -4.22 2.39 -15.38
CA ILE A 125 -3.41 2.40 -14.14
C ILE A 125 -4.14 3.13 -13.01
N LYS A 126 -4.79 4.27 -13.30
CA LYS A 126 -5.56 5.02 -12.29
C LYS A 126 -6.75 4.19 -11.80
N ILE A 127 -7.54 3.64 -12.71
CA ILE A 127 -8.70 2.80 -12.39
C ILE A 127 -8.27 1.59 -11.55
N SER A 128 -7.17 0.93 -11.93
CA SER A 128 -6.62 -0.19 -11.17
C SER A 128 -6.13 0.25 -9.78
N GLY A 129 -5.57 1.46 -9.67
CA GLY A 129 -5.20 2.07 -8.39
C GLY A 129 -6.40 2.27 -7.49
N GLU A 130 -7.50 2.82 -8.00
CA GLU A 130 -8.75 2.98 -7.25
C GLU A 130 -9.34 1.64 -6.82
N GLU A 131 -9.32 0.61 -7.69
CA GLU A 131 -9.78 -0.73 -7.31
C GLU A 131 -8.99 -1.29 -6.12
N ILE A 132 -7.65 -1.13 -6.12
CA ILE A 132 -6.79 -1.51 -4.99
C ILE A 132 -7.26 -0.80 -3.71
N MET A 133 -7.54 0.50 -3.79
CA MET A 133 -7.99 1.28 -2.63
C MET A 133 -9.36 0.85 -2.13
N CYS A 134 -10.34 0.63 -3.02
CA CYS A 134 -11.67 0.13 -2.63
C CYS A 134 -11.59 -1.25 -1.96
N ARG A 135 -10.69 -2.13 -2.42
CA ARG A 135 -10.45 -3.44 -1.79
C ARG A 135 -9.82 -3.30 -0.40
N ILE A 136 -8.92 -2.34 -0.21
CA ILE A 136 -8.33 -2.04 1.09
C ILE A 136 -9.40 -1.42 2.01
N ALA A 137 -10.19 -0.47 1.52
CA ALA A 137 -11.30 0.15 2.26
C ALA A 137 -12.34 -0.88 2.73
N ALA A 138 -12.63 -1.90 1.91
CA ALA A 138 -13.54 -2.98 2.29
C ALA A 138 -13.12 -3.74 3.57
N LEU A 139 -11.81 -3.74 3.88
CA LEU A 139 -11.22 -4.36 5.07
C LEU A 139 -11.27 -3.48 6.33
N MET A 140 -11.71 -2.22 6.21
CA MET A 140 -11.73 -1.25 7.30
C MET A 140 -13.15 -0.75 7.60
N PRO A 141 -13.39 -0.27 8.84
CA PRO A 141 -14.60 0.48 9.17
C PRO A 141 -14.78 1.72 8.27
N GLU A 142 -16.02 2.18 8.13
CA GLU A 142 -16.39 3.26 7.22
C GLU A 142 -15.72 4.60 7.56
N GLU A 143 -15.44 4.84 8.84
CA GLU A 143 -14.73 6.03 9.33
C GLU A 143 -13.34 6.21 8.69
N TYR A 144 -12.70 5.12 8.25
CA TYR A 144 -11.38 5.15 7.61
C TYR A 144 -11.46 5.36 6.09
N HIS A 145 -12.63 5.32 5.45
CA HIS A 145 -12.75 5.27 3.99
C HIS A 145 -12.35 6.55 3.27
N GLY A 146 -12.37 7.69 3.95
CA GLY A 146 -11.95 8.97 3.40
C GLY A 146 -12.69 9.30 2.11
N ILE A 147 -11.93 9.54 1.03
CA ILE A 147 -12.51 9.91 -0.28
C ILE A 147 -13.30 8.77 -0.95
N TYR A 148 -13.15 7.53 -0.49
CA TYR A 148 -13.81 6.36 -1.05
C TYR A 148 -15.13 6.03 -0.34
N THR A 149 -15.54 6.85 0.63
CA THR A 149 -16.80 6.68 1.36
C THR A 149 -17.99 6.63 0.40
N GLY A 150 -18.86 5.63 0.57
CA GLY A 150 -20.05 5.45 -0.27
C GLY A 150 -19.83 4.71 -1.59
N ASP A 151 -18.59 4.35 -1.95
CA ASP A 151 -18.32 3.61 -3.18
C ASP A 151 -18.91 2.19 -3.14
N GLU A 152 -19.77 1.86 -4.12
CA GLU A 152 -20.46 0.57 -4.21
C GLU A 152 -19.49 -0.62 -4.32
N ARG A 153 -18.30 -0.42 -4.89
CA ARG A 153 -17.26 -1.46 -5.03
C ARG A 153 -16.85 -2.00 -3.66
N ILE A 154 -16.82 -1.14 -2.64
CA ILE A 154 -16.44 -1.52 -1.26
C ILE A 154 -17.42 -2.55 -0.72
N LYS A 155 -18.73 -2.32 -0.87
CA LYS A 155 -19.78 -3.25 -0.43
C LYS A 155 -19.63 -4.60 -1.13
N ASN A 156 -19.42 -4.57 -2.45
CA ASN A 156 -19.21 -5.76 -3.27
C ASN A 156 -17.98 -6.57 -2.86
N PHE A 157 -16.87 -5.89 -2.52
CA PHE A 157 -15.66 -6.58 -2.06
C PHE A 157 -15.82 -7.14 -0.65
N ARG A 158 -16.52 -6.44 0.24
CA ARG A 158 -16.80 -6.91 1.59
C ARG A 158 -17.62 -8.20 1.60
N LEU A 159 -18.62 -8.33 0.72
CA LEU A 159 -19.41 -9.56 0.56
C LEU A 159 -18.58 -10.76 0.09
N LYS A 160 -17.45 -10.52 -0.59
CA LYS A 160 -16.56 -11.57 -1.12
C LYS A 160 -15.50 -12.01 -0.11
N LEU A 161 -15.43 -11.37 1.06
CA LEU A 161 -14.53 -11.77 2.14
C LEU A 161 -15.12 -12.96 2.90
N PRO A 162 -14.29 -13.89 3.38
CA PRO A 162 -14.75 -14.92 4.29
C PRO A 162 -15.39 -14.27 5.53
N SER A 163 -16.51 -14.84 6.00
CA SER A 163 -17.14 -14.38 7.24
C SER A 163 -16.13 -14.43 8.37
N LYS A 164 -16.05 -13.35 9.16
CA LYS A 164 -15.27 -13.35 10.39
C LYS A 164 -15.95 -14.34 11.36
N ASN A 165 -15.25 -15.44 11.68
CA ASN A 165 -15.62 -16.34 12.78
C ASN A 165 -15.33 -15.67 14.13
#